data_AF-A0AAV0YA48-F1
#
_entry.id   AF-A0AAV0YA48-F1
#
_cell.length_a   1.000
_cell.length_b   1.000
_cell.length_c   1.000
_cell.angle_alpha   90.00
_cell.angle_beta   90.00
_cell.angle_gamma   90.00
#
_symmetry.space_group_name_H-M   'P 1'
#
loop_
_entity.id
_entity.type
_entity.pdbx_description
1 polymer ?
#
loop_
_entity_poly.entity_id
_entity_poly.type
_entity_poly.pdbx_seq_one_letter_code
_entity_poly.pdbx_strand_id
1 'polypeptide(L)'
;MVKKFTQQEALAIFVEGHFTRKQWEVIQSASKNIYPCYSIIKDAKKECYPDKESTIVTETCSEVELQALLDHTASRLYKYVTEVVNTCSEEEKQNMVLISKWGCDGSQQTQFKRKFQNSNDDANIFQSSLVPIRLVVIIDGEQKKIIWQNPVPSSTRFWRPMRIRFIAESKDVTKDEIRYFENRIKSLTKTEVSTLNGTYK
;
A
#
# COMPACT_ATOMS: atom_id res chain seq x y z
N MET A 1 17.63 24.92 -19.72
CA MET A 1 16.27 25.14 -19.20
C MET A 1 16.01 24.06 -18.15
N VAL A 2 15.65 24.41 -16.91
CA VAL A 2 15.46 23.40 -15.85
C VAL A 2 14.11 22.71 -16.04
N LYS A 3 14.09 21.37 -16.11
CA LYS A 3 12.87 20.57 -16.27
C LYS A 3 12.05 20.64 -14.98
N LYS A 4 10.75 20.93 -15.11
CA LYS A 4 9.80 20.86 -14.00
C LYS A 4 9.56 19.41 -13.60
N PHE A 5 9.51 19.12 -12.30
CA PHE A 5 9.20 17.77 -11.82
C PHE A 5 7.78 17.36 -12.24
N THR A 6 7.65 16.11 -12.66
CA THR A 6 6.36 15.44 -12.87
C THR A 6 5.60 15.30 -11.56
N GLN A 7 4.31 14.93 -11.63
CA GLN A 7 3.51 14.75 -10.42
C GLN A 7 4.04 13.62 -9.53
N GLN A 8 4.56 12.53 -10.12
CA GLN A 8 5.12 11.39 -9.39
C GLN A 8 6.50 11.72 -8.78
N GLU A 9 7.37 12.41 -9.53
CA GLU A 9 8.66 12.89 -9.02
C GLU A 9 8.46 13.85 -7.84
N ALA A 10 7.53 14.80 -7.96
CA ALA A 10 7.22 15.75 -6.91
C ALA A 10 6.60 15.06 -5.67
N LEU A 11 5.73 14.07 -5.86
CA LEU A 11 5.19 13.28 -4.75
C LEU A 11 6.29 12.49 -4.03
N ALA A 12 7.23 11.89 -4.78
CA ALA A 12 8.36 11.20 -4.20
C ALA A 12 9.20 12.14 -3.34
N ILE A 13 9.62 13.30 -3.87
CA ILE A 13 10.37 14.31 -3.11
C ILE A 13 9.58 14.76 -1.87
N PHE A 14 8.27 14.99 -2.01
CA PHE A 14 7.40 15.39 -0.90
C PHE A 14 7.43 14.37 0.25
N VAL A 15 7.30 13.08 -0.06
CA VAL A 15 7.24 11.99 0.92
C VAL A 15 8.62 11.70 1.52
N GLU A 16 9.64 11.58 0.68
CA GLU A 16 11.03 11.30 1.10
C GLU A 16 11.62 12.42 1.96
N GLY A 17 11.28 13.67 1.64
CA GLY A 17 11.71 14.84 2.40
C GLY A 17 10.89 15.10 3.67
N HIS A 18 9.89 14.25 3.98
CA HIS A 18 8.95 14.45 5.09
C HIS A 18 8.33 15.86 5.11
N PHE A 19 8.08 16.44 3.92
CA PHE A 19 7.60 17.80 3.83
C PHE A 19 6.17 17.92 4.32
N THR A 20 5.91 18.95 5.12
CA THR A 20 4.57 19.46 5.33
C THR A 20 4.10 20.26 4.12
N ARG A 21 2.78 20.43 3.98
CA ARG A 21 2.21 21.31 2.94
C ARG A 21 2.83 22.70 2.95
N LYS A 22 3.01 23.30 4.14
CA LYS A 22 3.57 24.64 4.29
C LYS A 22 5.02 24.70 3.80
N GLN A 23 5.86 23.73 4.18
CA GLN A 23 7.24 23.67 3.70
C GLN A 23 7.31 23.52 2.17
N TRP A 24 6.43 22.69 1.61
CA TRP A 24 6.34 22.54 0.15
C TRP A 24 5.96 23.85 -0.54
N GLU A 25 4.94 24.56 -0.02
CA GLU A 25 4.51 25.85 -0.58
C GLU A 25 5.63 26.91 -0.51
N VAL A 26 6.45 26.91 0.55
CA VAL A 26 7.64 27.78 0.64
C VAL A 26 8.66 27.44 -0.45
N ILE A 27 9.05 26.17 -0.59
CA ILE A 27 10.02 25.73 -1.62
C ILE A 27 9.49 26.03 -3.03
N GLN A 28 8.20 25.78 -3.25
CA GLN A 28 7.55 26.05 -4.52
C GLN A 28 7.54 27.54 -4.84
N SER A 29 7.29 28.41 -3.85
CA SER A 29 7.31 29.85 -4.04
C SER A 29 8.68 30.39 -4.45
N ALA A 30 9.76 29.79 -3.93
CA ALA A 30 11.14 30.12 -4.27
C ALA A 30 11.57 29.61 -5.65
N SER A 31 10.91 28.57 -6.19
CA SER A 31 11.30 27.94 -7.47
C SER A 31 10.12 27.34 -8.22
N LYS A 32 9.19 28.20 -8.67
CA LYS A 32 7.93 27.82 -9.35
C LYS A 32 8.10 27.02 -10.65
N ASN A 33 9.24 27.21 -11.32
CA ASN A 33 9.57 26.53 -12.58
C ASN A 33 10.00 25.08 -12.36
N ILE A 34 10.40 24.71 -11.14
CA ILE A 34 10.93 23.38 -10.79
C ILE A 34 9.85 22.57 -10.06
N TYR A 35 9.24 23.17 -9.03
CA TYR A 35 8.30 22.47 -8.15
C TYR A 35 6.84 22.76 -8.56
N PRO A 36 6.01 21.73 -8.75
CA PRO A 36 4.59 21.93 -9.00
C PRO A 36 3.84 22.40 -7.75
N CYS A 37 2.68 23.02 -7.97
CA CYS A 37 1.77 23.42 -6.89
C CYS A 37 1.30 22.19 -6.08
N TYR A 38 0.96 22.40 -4.82
CA TYR A 38 0.53 21.31 -3.93
C TYR A 38 -0.71 20.56 -4.43
N SER A 39 -1.59 21.21 -5.22
CA SER A 39 -2.75 20.55 -5.84
C SER A 39 -2.35 19.34 -6.70
N ILE A 40 -1.25 19.45 -7.46
CA ILE A 40 -0.73 18.37 -8.30
C ILE A 40 -0.25 17.19 -7.45
N ILE A 41 0.42 17.45 -6.34
CA ILE A 41 0.82 16.40 -5.38
C ILE A 41 -0.41 15.77 -4.73
N LYS A 42 -1.41 16.58 -4.39
CA LYS A 42 -2.66 16.10 -3.79
C LYS A 42 -3.37 15.12 -4.73
N ASP A 43 -3.36 15.38 -6.04
CA ASP A 43 -3.98 14.46 -7.01
C ASP A 43 -3.15 13.18 -7.18
N ALA A 44 -1.82 13.28 -7.25
CA ALA A 44 -0.94 12.11 -7.24
C ALA A 44 -1.08 11.25 -5.95
N LYS A 45 -1.36 11.87 -4.80
CA LYS A 45 -1.68 11.14 -3.56
C LYS A 45 -2.97 10.35 -3.68
N LYS A 46 -4.01 10.93 -4.30
CA LYS A 46 -5.30 10.24 -4.48
C LYS A 46 -5.16 8.99 -5.35
N GLU A 47 -4.31 9.04 -6.38
CA GLU A 47 -3.99 7.86 -7.21
C GLU A 47 -3.34 6.72 -6.42
N CYS A 48 -2.79 7.02 -5.23
CA CYS A 48 -2.16 6.04 -4.34
C CYS A 48 -3.11 5.46 -3.30
N TYR A 49 -4.32 6.01 -3.12
CA TYR A 49 -5.27 5.53 -2.12
C TYR A 49 -6.07 4.34 -2.64
N PRO A 50 -6.39 3.35 -1.79
CA PRO A 50 -7.38 2.34 -2.12
C PRO A 50 -8.76 2.99 -2.29
N ASP A 51 -9.69 2.25 -2.88
CA ASP A 51 -11.05 2.72 -3.07
C ASP A 51 -11.71 3.06 -1.72
N LYS A 52 -12.52 4.12 -1.73
CA LYS A 52 -13.19 4.58 -0.50
C LYS A 52 -14.17 3.56 0.05
N GLU A 53 -14.81 2.81 -0.84
CA GLU A 53 -15.82 1.80 -0.47
C GLU A 53 -15.20 0.58 0.22
N SER A 54 -13.92 0.29 -0.08
CA SER A 54 -13.16 -0.78 0.56
C SER A 54 -12.38 -0.33 1.81
N THR A 55 -12.54 0.95 2.20
CA THR A 55 -11.88 1.54 3.37
C THR A 55 -12.87 1.83 4.47
N ILE A 56 -12.70 1.20 5.62
CA ILE A 56 -13.51 1.38 6.82
C ILE A 56 -12.73 2.21 7.82
N VAL A 57 -13.31 3.31 8.28
CA VAL A 57 -12.73 4.15 9.34
C VAL A 57 -13.79 4.41 10.40
N THR A 58 -13.51 3.99 11.62
CA THR A 58 -14.30 4.27 12.82
C THR A 58 -13.45 5.05 13.83
N GLU A 59 -14.01 5.39 14.99
CA GLU A 59 -13.21 6.02 16.05
C GLU A 59 -12.07 5.11 16.52
N THR A 60 -12.26 3.79 16.54
CA THR A 60 -11.32 2.84 17.17
C THR A 60 -10.57 1.94 16.18
N CYS A 61 -10.89 2.03 14.89
CA CYS A 61 -10.33 1.15 13.86
C CYS A 61 -10.22 1.87 12.52
N SER A 62 -9.15 1.58 11.78
CA SER A 62 -9.09 1.79 10.34
C SER A 62 -8.69 0.50 9.66
N GLU A 63 -9.42 0.10 8.63
CA GLU A 63 -9.21 -1.15 7.91
C GLU A 63 -9.40 -0.93 6.41
N VAL A 64 -8.58 -1.60 5.61
CA VAL A 64 -8.79 -1.76 4.17
C VAL A 64 -9.12 -3.22 3.91
N GLU A 65 -10.14 -3.47 3.09
CA GLU A 65 -10.48 -4.83 2.67
C GLU A 65 -9.26 -5.53 2.04
N LEU A 66 -9.01 -6.78 2.43
CA LEU A 66 -7.80 -7.50 2.04
C LEU A 66 -7.68 -7.67 0.51
N GLN A 67 -8.78 -8.05 -0.16
CA GLN A 67 -8.79 -8.22 -1.62
C GLN A 67 -8.46 -6.88 -2.31
N ALA A 68 -9.16 -5.81 -1.94
CA ALA A 68 -8.93 -4.48 -2.50
C ALA A 68 -7.49 -3.97 -2.28
N LEU A 69 -6.90 -4.24 -1.11
CA LEU A 69 -5.51 -3.85 -0.84
C LEU A 69 -4.51 -4.62 -1.72
N LEU A 70 -4.74 -5.92 -1.91
CA LEU A 70 -3.92 -6.77 -2.78
C LEU A 70 -4.06 -6.33 -4.24
N ASP A 71 -5.29 -6.10 -4.71
CA ASP A 71 -5.59 -5.66 -6.08
C ASP A 71 -4.93 -4.32 -6.40
N HIS A 72 -5.05 -3.37 -5.48
CA HIS A 72 -4.39 -2.06 -5.60
C HIS A 72 -2.88 -2.19 -5.60
N THR A 73 -2.33 -3.03 -4.72
CA THR A 73 -0.87 -3.27 -4.63
C THR A 73 -0.34 -3.91 -5.91
N ALA A 74 -1.01 -4.95 -6.41
CA ALA A 74 -0.66 -5.63 -7.64
C ALA A 74 -0.79 -4.71 -8.86
N SER A 75 -1.86 -3.94 -8.97
CA SER A 75 -2.06 -2.97 -10.06
C SER A 75 -0.98 -1.90 -10.08
N ARG A 76 -0.60 -1.37 -8.92
CA ARG A 76 0.50 -0.39 -8.82
C ARG A 76 1.86 -1.01 -9.14
N LEU A 77 2.10 -2.24 -8.72
CA LEU A 77 3.33 -2.94 -9.05
C LEU A 77 3.40 -3.23 -10.54
N TYR A 78 2.31 -3.69 -11.15
CA TYR A 78 2.20 -3.93 -12.59
C TYR A 78 2.56 -2.67 -13.39
N LYS A 79 2.01 -1.50 -13.00
CA LYS A 79 2.36 -0.20 -13.60
C LYS A 79 3.85 0.11 -13.47
N TYR A 80 4.46 -0.22 -12.33
CA TYR A 80 5.89 0.00 -12.10
C TYR A 80 6.78 -0.90 -12.97
N VAL A 81 6.38 -2.16 -13.20
CA VAL A 81 7.14 -3.12 -14.02
C VAL A 81 6.61 -3.30 -15.44
N THR A 82 5.78 -2.38 -15.94
CA THR A 82 5.08 -2.54 -17.22
C THR A 82 6.03 -2.81 -18.39
N GLU A 83 7.20 -2.15 -18.43
CA GLU A 83 8.20 -2.40 -19.48
C GLU A 83 8.69 -3.86 -19.49
N VAL A 84 8.94 -4.44 -18.32
CA VAL A 84 9.35 -5.85 -18.19
C VAL A 84 8.19 -6.79 -18.53
N VAL A 85 6.98 -6.48 -18.07
CA VAL A 85 5.78 -7.28 -18.33
C VAL A 85 5.43 -7.29 -19.83
N ASN A 86 5.68 -6.21 -20.55
CA ASN A 86 5.47 -6.15 -22.00
C ASN A 86 6.38 -7.10 -22.79
N THR A 87 7.48 -7.56 -22.19
CA THR A 87 8.36 -8.59 -22.79
C THR A 87 7.88 -10.01 -22.54
N CYS A 88 6.86 -10.21 -21.70
CA CYS A 88 6.34 -11.53 -21.36
C CYS A 88 5.35 -12.04 -22.41
N SER A 89 5.30 -13.36 -22.58
CA SER A 89 4.27 -14.02 -23.37
C SER A 89 2.90 -13.91 -22.68
N GLU A 90 1.81 -14.15 -23.43
CA GLU A 90 0.46 -14.14 -22.84
C GLU A 90 0.28 -15.24 -21.77
N GLU A 91 0.90 -16.40 -21.97
CA GLU A 91 0.92 -17.48 -20.98
C GLU A 91 1.64 -17.05 -19.70
N GLU A 92 2.79 -16.36 -19.81
CA GLU A 92 3.51 -15.85 -18.64
C GLU A 92 2.67 -14.80 -17.87
N LYS A 93 1.93 -13.94 -18.59
CA LYS A 93 1.06 -12.92 -17.98
C LYS A 93 -0.09 -13.52 -17.18
N GLN A 94 -0.69 -14.60 -17.67
CA GLN A 94 -1.79 -15.30 -16.98
C GLN A 94 -1.32 -16.12 -15.76
N ASN A 95 -0.02 -16.37 -15.65
CA ASN A 95 0.59 -17.19 -14.61
C ASN A 95 1.50 -16.37 -13.67
N MET A 96 1.25 -15.07 -13.56
CA MET A 96 1.94 -14.21 -12.61
C MET A 96 1.41 -14.43 -11.19
N VAL A 97 2.34 -14.55 -10.24
CA VAL A 97 2.04 -14.76 -8.82
C VAL A 97 2.77 -13.71 -7.99
N LEU A 98 1.99 -12.93 -7.23
CA LEU A 98 2.53 -11.98 -6.25
C LEU A 98 2.70 -12.66 -4.89
N ILE A 99 3.94 -12.99 -4.56
CA ILE A 99 4.32 -13.51 -3.25
C ILE A 99 4.41 -12.35 -2.27
N SER A 100 3.64 -12.43 -1.19
CA SER A 100 3.60 -11.43 -0.13
C SER A 100 3.77 -12.09 1.24
N LYS A 101 4.31 -11.34 2.20
CA LYS A 101 4.28 -11.69 3.63
C LYS A 101 3.36 -10.74 4.37
N TRP A 102 2.78 -11.17 5.48
CA TRP A 102 1.98 -10.31 6.35
C TRP A 102 2.23 -10.67 7.81
N GLY A 103 1.85 -9.77 8.71
CA GLY A 103 1.94 -9.98 10.15
C GLY A 103 1.23 -8.86 10.92
N CYS A 104 1.25 -8.97 12.24
CA CYS A 104 0.67 -8.00 13.14
C CYS A 104 1.56 -7.77 14.37
N ASP A 105 1.50 -6.57 14.94
CA ASP A 105 2.29 -6.18 16.10
C ASP A 105 1.56 -5.10 16.93
N GLY A 106 1.89 -5.02 18.22
CA GLY A 106 1.37 -4.07 19.19
C GLY A 106 2.39 -2.98 19.59
N SER A 107 1.90 -1.77 19.86
CA SER A 107 2.72 -0.68 20.39
C SER A 107 1.92 0.23 21.32
N GLN A 108 2.63 0.95 22.19
CA GLN A 108 2.05 1.99 23.05
C GLN A 108 2.27 3.37 22.43
N GLN A 109 1.35 4.30 22.67
CA GLN A 109 1.44 5.69 22.22
C GLN A 109 0.93 6.68 23.27
N THR A 110 1.20 7.97 23.04
CA THR A 110 0.63 9.03 23.86
C THR A 110 -0.86 9.20 23.56
N GLN A 111 -1.67 9.17 24.60
CA GLN A 111 -3.11 9.34 24.48
C GLN A 111 -3.48 10.73 23.99
N PHE A 112 -4.42 10.81 23.06
CA PHE A 112 -5.00 12.07 22.66
C PHE A 112 -5.99 12.56 23.72
N LYS A 113 -6.03 13.87 23.97
CA LYS A 113 -6.86 14.44 25.06
C LYS A 113 -8.37 14.43 24.80
N ARG A 114 -8.80 13.89 23.65
CA ARG A 114 -10.21 13.78 23.30
C ARG A 114 -10.73 12.41 23.73
N LYS A 115 -11.80 12.40 24.51
CA LYS A 115 -12.46 11.16 24.93
C LYS A 115 -13.17 10.49 23.75
N PHE A 116 -13.11 9.16 23.72
CA PHE A 116 -13.98 8.34 22.88
C PHE A 116 -15.43 8.43 23.38
N GLN A 117 -16.39 8.08 22.51
CA GLN A 117 -17.78 7.95 22.93
C GLN A 117 -17.99 6.82 23.95
N ASN A 118 -17.12 5.81 23.92
CA ASN A 118 -17.12 4.66 24.82
C ASN A 118 -15.98 4.73 25.84
N SER A 119 -15.88 3.75 26.74
CA SER A 119 -14.81 3.62 27.74
C SER A 119 -13.43 3.22 27.17
N ASN A 120 -13.26 3.27 25.85
CA ASN A 120 -12.00 2.96 25.19
C ASN A 120 -11.01 4.12 25.30
N ASP A 121 -9.73 3.84 25.08
CA ASP A 121 -8.69 4.84 24.91
C ASP A 121 -7.82 4.53 23.68
N ASP A 122 -6.91 5.42 23.36
CA ASP A 122 -5.93 5.30 22.28
C ASP A 122 -4.51 5.11 22.80
N ALA A 123 -4.32 4.63 24.04
CA ALA A 123 -2.98 4.43 24.60
C ALA A 123 -2.19 3.33 23.86
N ASN A 124 -2.90 2.41 23.20
CA ASN A 124 -2.30 1.26 22.54
C ASN A 124 -2.77 1.18 21.09
N ILE A 125 -1.86 0.86 20.19
CA ILE A 125 -2.14 0.53 18.79
C ILE A 125 -1.78 -0.93 18.56
N PHE A 126 -2.67 -1.65 17.87
CA PHE A 126 -2.39 -2.94 17.29
C PHE A 126 -2.57 -2.87 15.78
N GLN A 127 -1.52 -3.18 15.02
CA GLN A 127 -1.47 -3.00 13.58
C GLN A 127 -1.17 -4.31 12.86
N SER A 128 -1.93 -4.58 11.81
CA SER A 128 -1.67 -5.63 10.82
C SER A 128 -1.19 -5.02 9.51
N SER A 129 -0.19 -5.63 8.87
CA SER A 129 0.44 -5.12 7.66
C SER A 129 0.90 -6.22 6.72
N LEU A 130 0.91 -5.90 5.43
CA LEU A 130 1.37 -6.76 4.34
C LEU A 130 2.56 -6.12 3.62
N VAL A 131 3.48 -6.96 3.12
CA VAL A 131 4.63 -6.53 2.33
C VAL A 131 4.71 -7.41 1.08
N PRO A 132 4.63 -6.84 -0.14
CA PRO A 132 4.92 -7.58 -1.36
C PRO A 132 6.42 -7.92 -1.42
N ILE A 133 6.75 -9.17 -1.75
CA ILE A 133 8.13 -9.69 -1.73
C ILE A 133 8.64 -9.98 -3.14
N ARG A 134 7.88 -10.70 -3.95
CA ARG A 134 8.25 -11.01 -5.34
C ARG A 134 7.02 -11.10 -6.24
N LEU A 135 7.19 -10.66 -7.49
CA LEU A 135 6.29 -10.99 -8.59
C LEU A 135 7.02 -11.98 -9.49
N VAL A 136 6.48 -13.18 -9.63
CA VAL A 136 7.10 -14.28 -10.38
C VAL A 136 6.13 -14.86 -11.39
N VAL A 137 6.64 -15.60 -12.37
CA VAL A 137 5.84 -16.44 -13.26
C VAL A 137 6.02 -17.89 -12.84
N ILE A 138 4.91 -18.58 -12.60
CA ILE A 138 4.89 -20.01 -12.22
C ILE A 138 4.05 -20.79 -13.22
N ILE A 139 4.69 -21.65 -14.00
CA ILE A 139 4.04 -22.52 -15.00
C ILE A 139 4.39 -23.97 -14.65
N ASP A 140 3.40 -24.85 -14.66
CA ASP A 140 3.52 -26.27 -14.28
C ASP A 140 4.16 -26.49 -12.89
N GLY A 141 3.90 -25.58 -11.95
CA GLY A 141 4.43 -25.63 -10.58
C GLY A 141 5.88 -25.18 -10.44
N GLU A 142 6.55 -24.80 -11.52
CA GLU A 142 7.93 -24.32 -11.50
C GLU A 142 8.02 -22.80 -11.70
N GLN A 143 8.87 -22.15 -10.90
CA GLN A 143 9.16 -20.72 -11.07
C GLN A 143 10.03 -20.53 -12.33
N LYS A 144 9.43 -20.01 -13.41
CA LYS A 144 10.12 -19.79 -14.68
C LYS A 144 10.86 -18.45 -14.73
N LYS A 145 10.28 -17.40 -14.16
CA LYS A 145 10.81 -16.03 -14.26
C LYS A 145 10.53 -15.21 -13.00
N ILE A 146 11.45 -14.31 -12.65
CA ILE A 146 11.22 -13.27 -11.64
C ILE A 146 11.00 -11.95 -12.39
N ILE A 147 9.81 -11.36 -12.24
CA ILE A 147 9.45 -10.08 -12.85
C ILE A 147 9.89 -8.92 -11.94
N TRP A 148 9.73 -9.10 -10.64
CA TRP A 148 10.11 -8.11 -9.64
C TRP A 148 10.49 -8.78 -8.33
N GLN A 149 11.47 -8.18 -7.66
CA GLN A 149 11.85 -8.54 -6.30
C GLN A 149 11.98 -7.28 -5.46
N ASN A 150 11.38 -7.30 -4.26
CA ASN A 150 11.50 -6.22 -3.31
C ASN A 150 12.99 -6.02 -2.93
N PRO A 151 13.59 -4.84 -3.20
CA PRO A 151 15.01 -4.60 -2.93
C PRO A 151 15.31 -4.45 -1.43
N VAL A 152 14.31 -4.11 -0.62
CA VAL A 152 14.47 -3.87 0.83
C VAL A 152 13.27 -4.47 1.61
N PRO A 153 13.15 -5.81 1.68
CA PRO A 153 11.97 -6.50 2.23
C PRO A 153 11.72 -6.27 3.73
N SER A 154 12.69 -5.70 4.45
CA SER A 154 12.58 -5.34 5.87
C SER A 154 12.35 -3.83 6.07
N SER A 155 12.31 -3.03 5.01
CA SER A 155 12.01 -1.60 5.11
C SER A 155 10.52 -1.36 5.27
N THR A 156 10.17 -0.37 6.10
CA THR A 156 8.79 0.14 6.26
C THR A 156 8.23 0.77 4.98
N ARG A 157 9.07 1.10 3.99
CA ARG A 157 8.67 1.69 2.70
C ARG A 157 7.68 0.84 1.90
N PHE A 158 7.76 -0.48 2.05
CA PHE A 158 6.89 -1.42 1.34
C PHE A 158 5.78 -1.99 2.22
N TRP A 159 5.66 -1.52 3.47
CA TRP A 159 4.60 -1.97 4.36
C TRP A 159 3.27 -1.34 3.94
N ARG A 160 2.29 -2.19 3.69
CA ARG A 160 0.92 -1.84 3.36
C ARG A 160 0.07 -2.07 4.61
N PRO A 161 -0.42 -1.00 5.27
CA PRO A 161 -1.28 -1.17 6.43
C PRO A 161 -2.60 -1.83 6.00
N MET A 162 -2.96 -2.91 6.68
CA MET A 162 -4.20 -3.65 6.45
C MET A 162 -5.26 -3.21 7.44
N ARG A 163 -4.89 -3.17 8.72
CA ARG A 163 -5.77 -2.81 9.81
C ARG A 163 -4.99 -2.20 10.96
N ILE A 164 -5.53 -1.13 11.55
CA ILE A 164 -4.99 -0.44 12.73
C ILE A 164 -6.15 -0.33 13.72
N ARG A 165 -5.91 -0.74 14.96
CA ARG A 165 -6.92 -0.72 16.04
C ARG A 165 -6.35 -0.07 17.29
N PHE A 166 -7.18 0.67 18.01
CA PHE A 166 -6.83 1.13 19.35
C PHE A 166 -7.18 0.06 20.39
N ILE A 167 -6.23 -0.85 20.63
CA ILE A 167 -6.35 -1.95 21.58
C ILE A 167 -4.97 -2.41 22.02
N ALA A 168 -4.82 -2.82 23.28
CA ALA A 168 -3.60 -3.43 23.78
C ALA A 168 -3.40 -4.81 23.16
N GLU A 169 -2.16 -5.13 22.82
CA GLU A 169 -1.83 -6.48 22.38
C GLU A 169 -2.04 -7.49 23.53
N SER A 170 -2.72 -8.58 23.20
CA SER A 170 -2.89 -9.72 24.08
C SER A 170 -2.88 -11.00 23.25
N LYS A 171 -2.69 -12.16 23.90
CA LYS A 171 -2.71 -13.46 23.22
C LYS A 171 -4.00 -13.69 22.45
N ASP A 172 -5.13 -13.24 22.99
CA ASP A 172 -6.45 -13.41 22.37
C ASP A 172 -6.61 -12.46 21.18
N VAL A 173 -6.21 -11.19 21.35
CA VAL A 173 -6.23 -10.19 20.27
C VAL A 173 -5.39 -10.63 19.07
N THR A 174 -4.20 -11.19 19.31
CA THR A 174 -3.30 -11.69 18.26
C THR A 174 -3.88 -12.92 17.58
N LYS A 175 -4.43 -13.89 18.32
CA LYS A 175 -5.07 -15.08 17.74
C LYS A 175 -6.31 -14.72 16.90
N ASP A 176 -7.11 -13.80 17.41
CA ASP A 176 -8.31 -13.32 16.71
C ASP A 176 -7.94 -12.58 15.42
N GLU A 177 -6.88 -11.76 15.45
CA GLU A 177 -6.36 -11.09 14.25
C GLU A 177 -5.88 -12.11 13.21
N ILE A 178 -5.13 -13.11 13.66
CA ILE A 178 -4.59 -14.14 12.78
C ILE A 178 -5.74 -14.89 12.10
N ARG A 179 -6.68 -15.39 12.90
CA ARG A 179 -7.86 -16.11 12.41
C ARG A 179 -8.69 -15.26 11.46
N TYR A 180 -8.85 -13.97 11.76
CA TYR A 180 -9.60 -13.03 10.95
C TYR A 180 -9.05 -12.92 9.53
N PHE A 181 -7.74 -12.72 9.39
CA PHE A 181 -7.11 -12.61 8.07
C PHE A 181 -6.93 -13.97 7.39
N GLU A 182 -6.62 -15.05 8.10
CA GLU A 182 -6.57 -16.39 7.51
C GLU A 182 -7.90 -16.79 6.86
N ASN A 183 -9.03 -16.46 7.48
CA ASN A 183 -10.35 -16.71 6.88
C ASN A 183 -10.57 -15.91 5.60
N ARG A 184 -10.12 -14.65 5.56
CA ARG A 184 -10.21 -13.81 4.37
C ARG A 184 -9.25 -14.23 3.26
N ILE A 185 -8.07 -14.72 3.63
CA ILE A 185 -7.10 -15.29 2.69
C ILE A 185 -7.70 -16.47 1.93
N LYS A 186 -8.48 -17.32 2.62
CA LYS A 186 -9.17 -18.47 1.99
C LYS A 186 -10.24 -18.06 0.97
N SER A 187 -10.80 -16.86 1.10
CA SER A 187 -11.80 -16.32 0.18
C SER A 187 -11.23 -15.39 -0.89
N LEU A 188 -9.90 -15.25 -0.96
CA LEU A 188 -9.28 -14.42 -1.99
C LEU A 188 -9.51 -15.00 -3.38
N THR A 189 -9.65 -14.10 -4.33
CA THR A 189 -9.76 -14.39 -5.76
C THR A 189 -8.57 -13.79 -6.49
N LYS A 190 -8.38 -14.20 -7.74
CA LYS A 190 -7.31 -13.67 -8.58
C LYS A 190 -7.55 -12.18 -8.83
N THR A 191 -6.49 -11.38 -8.72
CA THR A 191 -6.52 -9.97 -9.06
C THR A 191 -6.62 -9.79 -10.57
N GLU A 192 -7.60 -9.00 -11.02
CA GLU A 192 -7.69 -8.61 -12.42
C GLU A 192 -7.02 -7.25 -12.65
N VAL A 193 -6.02 -7.18 -13.53
CA VAL A 193 -5.35 -5.93 -13.90
C VAL A 193 -5.79 -5.53 -15.31
N SER A 194 -6.52 -4.43 -15.41
CA SER A 194 -6.95 -3.85 -16.68
C SER A 194 -5.81 -3.07 -17.34
N THR A 195 -5.49 -3.39 -18.59
CA THR A 195 -4.47 -2.71 -19.40
C THR A 195 -5.10 -2.13 -20.67
N LEU A 196 -4.40 -1.21 -21.34
CA LEU A 196 -4.82 -0.65 -22.65
C LEU A 196 -4.99 -1.74 -23.73
N ASN A 197 -4.39 -2.92 -23.54
CA ASN A 197 -4.39 -4.04 -24.50
C ASN A 197 -5.27 -5.23 -24.05
N GLY A 198 -6.03 -5.11 -22.95
CA GLY A 198 -6.89 -6.17 -22.42
C GLY A 198 -6.84 -6.32 -20.89
N THR A 199 -7.70 -7.19 -20.34
CA THR A 199 -7.75 -7.51 -18.90
C THR A 199 -7.07 -8.85 -18.64
N TYR A 200 -6.07 -8.84 -17.74
CA TYR A 200 -5.37 -10.05 -17.31
C TYR A 200 -5.86 -10.47 -15.92
N LYS A 201 -6.11 -11.76 -15.73
CA LYS A 201 -6.56 -12.37 -14.47
C LYS A 201 -5.49 -13.28 -13.89
#